data_AF-A0AAD7SLH5-F1
#
_entry.id   AF-A0AAD7SLH5-F1
#
_cell.length_a   1.000
_cell.length_b   1.000
_cell.length_c   1.000
_cell.angle_alpha   90.00
_cell.angle_beta   90.00
_cell.angle_gamma   90.00
#
_symmetry.space_group_name_H-M   'P 1'
#
loop_
_entity.id
_entity.type
_entity.pdbx_description
1 polymer ?
#
loop_
_entity_poly.entity_id
_entity_poly.type
_entity_poly.pdbx_seq_one_letter_code
_entity_poly.pdbx_strand_id
1 'polypeptide(L)'
;MNKMKVSSIDCRRLRKIIRKECGSCLIVDCRPYFSFSNSSIKGSVNVNLNSVVVRRSRGGPIPLHFVIPDETAQYRLREGSISAIVALDDRTPHWQKLKKDSVSQIVINTLAHLASGAKISFLKGGYENFHSQYPELCTEMKPIPQSGTEKDKIVSGIHCEKLSAHHKPDYDQGKPVEILPFLYLGSAYHASRQDYLSDLQITALLNVSRRDTQQSKGHFHYKWIPVEDSHMADISSHFQEAIEFIDCVSQAGGKVLVHCEAGISRSPTICMAYIMKTKKLQLEEAFDFIKQRRTLISPNFGFMGQLLQFESEVLSSMPQTTAVPCSQETATVFTNEITLSKNYEPSVFNFPTSFLAPIPIHYLWREENAEQQVLAAEQEDLETKQQLLRAATGKTILKGIDSITNVLEHFCRRIKQHMVNSYQRTVMNDFECEPVVYTCVDVTTGT
;
A
#
# COMPACT_ATOMS: atom_id res chain seq x y z
N MET A 1 23.32 16.43 -28.89
CA MET A 1 23.03 15.73 -27.61
C MET A 1 23.13 14.23 -27.85
N ASN A 2 24.12 13.56 -27.26
CA ASN A 2 24.24 12.10 -27.36
C ASN A 2 23.01 11.46 -26.71
N LYS A 3 22.16 10.79 -27.50
CA LYS A 3 21.06 9.97 -26.98
C LYS A 3 21.66 8.86 -26.11
N MET A 4 21.50 8.99 -24.80
CA MET A 4 21.90 7.95 -23.87
C MET A 4 21.12 6.67 -24.17
N LYS A 5 21.83 5.56 -24.31
CA LYS A 5 21.29 4.33 -24.90
C LYS A 5 20.84 3.39 -23.79
N VAL A 6 19.56 3.46 -23.44
CA VAL A 6 18.92 2.47 -22.55
C VAL A 6 19.07 1.09 -23.21
N SER A 7 19.60 0.13 -22.46
CA SER A 7 19.80 -1.24 -22.95
C SER A 7 18.93 -2.23 -22.19
N SER A 8 18.85 -3.47 -22.68
CA SER A 8 18.15 -4.54 -21.98
C SER A 8 19.17 -5.49 -21.36
N ILE A 9 18.88 -5.99 -20.17
CA ILE A 9 19.70 -6.99 -19.47
C ILE A 9 18.88 -8.27 -19.25
N ASP A 10 19.51 -9.43 -19.46
CA ASP A 10 18.89 -10.72 -19.16
C ASP A 10 19.17 -11.16 -17.71
N CYS A 11 18.36 -12.11 -17.23
CA CYS A 11 18.45 -12.60 -15.85
C CYS A 11 19.83 -13.21 -15.54
N ARG A 12 20.45 -13.91 -16.50
CA ARG A 12 21.77 -14.54 -16.33
C ARG A 12 22.87 -13.50 -16.12
N ARG A 13 22.80 -12.37 -16.83
CA ARG A 13 23.75 -11.26 -16.71
C ARG A 13 23.52 -10.49 -15.42
N LEU A 14 22.27 -10.22 -15.04
CA LEU A 14 21.96 -9.58 -13.75
C LEU A 14 22.47 -10.42 -12.56
N ARG A 15 22.27 -11.74 -12.58
CA ARG A 15 22.84 -12.67 -11.59
C ARG A 15 24.36 -12.55 -11.46
N LYS A 16 25.08 -12.43 -12.58
CA LYS A 16 26.55 -12.27 -12.56
C LYS A 16 26.95 -10.96 -11.88
N ILE A 17 26.22 -9.88 -12.14
CA ILE A 17 26.46 -8.57 -11.55
C ILE A 17 26.23 -8.63 -10.04
N ILE A 18 25.10 -9.17 -9.59
CA ILE A 18 24.78 -9.33 -8.16
C ILE A 18 25.88 -10.10 -7.40
N ARG A 19 26.44 -11.15 -8.00
CA ARG A 19 27.46 -11.99 -7.37
C ARG A 19 28.90 -11.44 -7.43
N LYS A 20 29.25 -10.63 -8.43
CA LYS A 20 30.65 -10.22 -8.71
C LYS A 20 30.92 -8.73 -8.55
N GLU A 21 29.90 -7.89 -8.67
CA GLU A 21 30.00 -6.42 -8.71
C GLU A 21 29.13 -5.81 -7.59
N CYS A 22 29.22 -6.40 -6.39
CA CYS A 22 28.47 -5.93 -5.23
C CYS A 22 28.97 -4.53 -4.83
N GLY A 23 28.18 -3.49 -5.12
CA GLY A 23 28.50 -2.09 -4.75
C GLY A 23 28.69 -1.11 -5.92
N SER A 24 28.79 -1.56 -7.17
CA SER A 24 28.85 -0.66 -8.35
C SER A 24 27.59 -0.69 -9.20
N CYS A 25 26.64 -1.57 -8.87
CA CYS A 25 25.33 -1.69 -9.51
C CYS A 25 24.21 -1.28 -8.55
N LEU A 26 23.24 -0.52 -9.06
CA LEU A 26 21.99 -0.20 -8.36
C LEU A 26 20.81 -0.88 -9.07
N ILE A 27 20.00 -1.61 -8.33
CA ILE A 27 18.80 -2.27 -8.85
C ILE A 27 17.59 -1.49 -8.35
N VAL A 28 16.79 -0.96 -9.28
CA VAL A 28 15.61 -0.13 -9.00
C VAL A 28 14.37 -0.93 -9.36
N ASP A 29 13.56 -1.24 -8.36
CA ASP A 29 12.34 -2.03 -8.49
C ASP A 29 11.12 -1.11 -8.63
N CYS A 30 10.52 -1.11 -9.81
CA CYS A 30 9.39 -0.26 -10.19
C CYS A 30 8.03 -0.90 -9.88
N ARG A 31 8.00 -2.09 -9.27
CA ARG A 31 6.75 -2.75 -8.87
C ARG A 31 6.05 -2.00 -7.73
N PRO A 32 4.73 -2.19 -7.56
CA PRO A 32 4.04 -1.71 -6.38
C PRO A 32 4.73 -2.18 -5.10
N TYR A 33 4.74 -1.33 -4.07
CA TYR A 33 5.42 -1.61 -2.81
C TYR A 33 5.05 -2.97 -2.21
N PHE A 34 3.78 -3.37 -2.27
CA PHE A 34 3.33 -4.68 -1.78
C PHE A 34 3.97 -5.87 -2.53
N SER A 35 4.13 -5.78 -3.84
CA SER A 35 4.81 -6.81 -4.64
C SER A 35 6.30 -6.88 -4.27
N PHE A 36 6.92 -5.72 -4.08
CA PHE A 36 8.32 -5.61 -3.64
C PHE A 36 8.53 -6.14 -2.21
N SER A 37 7.65 -5.81 -1.27
CA SER A 37 7.76 -6.23 0.13
C SER A 37 7.54 -7.72 0.32
N ASN A 38 6.67 -8.34 -0.50
CA ASN A 38 6.44 -9.77 -0.45
C ASN A 38 7.67 -10.54 -0.96
N SER A 39 8.25 -10.07 -2.06
CA SER A 39 9.49 -10.65 -2.57
C SER A 39 10.22 -9.69 -3.50
N SER A 40 11.54 -9.55 -3.31
CA SER A 40 12.38 -8.62 -4.09
C SER A 40 13.77 -9.20 -4.36
N ILE A 41 14.47 -8.66 -5.37
CA ILE A 41 15.86 -9.06 -5.65
C ILE A 41 16.75 -8.51 -4.53
N LYS A 42 17.68 -9.32 -4.00
CA LYS A 42 18.57 -8.89 -2.92
C LYS A 42 19.31 -7.60 -3.28
N GLY A 43 19.21 -6.59 -2.42
CA GLY A 43 19.86 -5.29 -2.59
C GLY A 43 19.17 -4.36 -3.59
N SER A 44 17.96 -4.67 -4.07
CA SER A 44 17.18 -3.70 -4.84
C SER A 44 16.49 -2.67 -3.94
N VAL A 45 16.24 -1.48 -4.51
CA VAL A 45 15.51 -0.39 -3.88
C VAL A 45 14.17 -0.20 -4.59
N ASN A 46 13.08 -0.04 -3.84
CA ASN A 46 11.78 0.28 -4.42
C ASN A 46 11.65 1.79 -4.68
N VAL A 47 11.02 2.12 -5.80
CA VAL A 47 10.72 3.51 -6.15
C VAL A 47 9.60 4.06 -5.26
N ASN A 48 9.66 5.36 -4.91
CA ASN A 48 8.61 6.03 -4.15
C ASN A 48 7.72 6.84 -5.09
N LEU A 49 6.98 6.14 -5.95
CA LEU A 49 6.10 6.74 -6.95
C LEU A 49 4.65 6.41 -6.65
N ASN A 50 3.93 7.40 -6.12
CA ASN A 50 2.48 7.34 -6.02
C ASN A 50 1.81 7.72 -7.36
N SER A 51 0.51 7.43 -7.48
CA SER A 51 -0.30 7.72 -8.68
C SER A 51 -0.23 9.19 -9.09
N VAL A 52 -0.14 10.12 -8.14
CA VAL A 52 -0.05 11.56 -8.38
C VAL A 52 1.22 11.95 -9.11
N VAL A 53 2.38 11.51 -8.61
CA VAL A 53 3.68 11.80 -9.23
C VAL A 53 3.73 11.21 -10.64
N VAL A 54 3.23 9.98 -10.81
CA VAL A 54 3.12 9.32 -12.11
C VAL A 54 2.25 10.13 -13.08
N ARG A 55 1.03 10.53 -12.68
CA ARG A 55 0.11 11.31 -13.51
C ARG A 55 0.68 12.68 -13.89
N ARG A 56 1.24 13.41 -12.92
CA ARG A 56 1.83 14.75 -13.13
C ARG A 56 3.08 14.73 -14.00
N SER A 57 3.86 13.65 -13.94
CA SER A 57 5.04 13.50 -14.79
C SER A 57 4.70 13.50 -16.28
N ARG A 58 3.49 13.05 -16.65
CA ARG A 58 3.08 12.78 -18.05
C ARG A 58 4.11 11.91 -18.81
N GLY A 59 4.75 10.98 -18.10
CA GLY A 59 5.83 10.15 -18.64
C GLY A 59 7.19 10.85 -18.71
N GLY A 60 7.29 12.10 -18.27
CA GLY A 60 8.52 12.90 -18.23
C GLY A 60 9.41 12.60 -17.02
N PRO A 61 10.63 13.18 -16.99
CA PRO A 61 11.53 13.05 -15.84
C PRO A 61 10.95 13.77 -14.61
N ILE A 62 11.25 13.24 -13.43
CA ILE A 62 10.81 13.75 -12.13
C ILE A 62 12.00 13.96 -11.18
N PRO A 63 11.84 14.65 -10.03
CA PRO A 63 12.92 14.76 -9.06
C PRO A 63 13.47 13.40 -8.60
N LEU A 64 14.80 13.28 -8.53
CA LEU A 64 15.50 12.00 -8.29
C LEU A 64 15.08 11.29 -7.00
N HIS A 65 14.73 12.03 -5.94
CA HIS A 65 14.36 11.45 -4.66
C HIS A 65 13.08 10.59 -4.70
N PHE A 66 12.23 10.79 -5.71
CA PHE A 66 11.07 9.92 -5.95
C PHE A 66 11.46 8.58 -6.59
N VAL A 67 12.55 8.56 -7.37
CA VAL A 67 13.05 7.35 -8.04
C VAL A 67 14.00 6.56 -7.16
N ILE A 68 14.85 7.25 -6.40
CA ILE A 68 15.81 6.66 -5.47
C ILE A 68 15.59 7.33 -4.11
N PRO A 69 14.71 6.80 -3.24
CA PRO A 69 14.42 7.40 -1.94
C PRO A 69 15.59 7.34 -0.97
N ASP A 70 16.46 6.34 -1.12
CA ASP A 70 17.64 6.14 -0.28
C ASP A 70 18.71 7.22 -0.54
N GLU A 71 18.98 8.05 0.48
CA GLU A 71 19.95 9.15 0.39
C GLU A 71 21.38 8.64 0.12
N THR A 72 21.73 7.46 0.65
CA THR A 72 23.04 6.84 0.43
C THR A 72 23.24 6.45 -1.04
N ALA A 73 22.24 5.84 -1.66
CA ALA A 73 22.24 5.51 -3.09
C ALA A 73 22.23 6.76 -3.96
N GLN A 74 21.50 7.82 -3.58
CA GLN A 74 21.56 9.10 -4.28
C GLN A 74 22.96 9.71 -4.25
N TYR A 75 23.63 9.71 -3.08
CA TYR A 75 25.00 10.21 -2.95
C TYR A 75 25.98 9.42 -3.82
N ARG A 76 25.93 8.08 -3.76
CA ARG A 76 26.76 7.18 -4.59
C ARG A 76 26.53 7.37 -6.10
N LEU A 77 25.30 7.70 -6.51
CA LEU A 77 24.99 8.01 -7.90
C LEU A 77 25.60 9.34 -8.36
N ARG A 78 25.59 10.37 -7.50
CA ARG A 78 26.13 11.71 -7.78
C ARG A 78 27.67 11.71 -7.81
N GLU A 79 28.30 10.97 -6.91
CA GLU A 79 29.75 10.76 -6.85
C GLU A 79 30.28 9.81 -7.95
N GLY A 80 29.41 9.24 -8.79
CA GLY A 80 29.82 8.36 -9.89
C GLY A 80 30.31 6.98 -9.45
N SER A 81 30.05 6.57 -8.21
CA SER A 81 30.38 5.24 -7.69
C SER A 81 29.50 4.12 -8.27
N ILE A 82 28.41 4.48 -8.95
CA ILE A 82 27.47 3.54 -9.58
C ILE A 82 27.75 3.52 -11.09
N SER A 83 28.31 2.41 -11.58
CA SER A 83 28.61 2.22 -13.00
C SER A 83 27.42 1.67 -13.80
N ALA A 84 26.47 1.01 -13.13
CA ALA A 84 25.31 0.40 -13.77
C ALA A 84 24.03 0.57 -12.95
N ILE A 85 22.92 0.85 -13.63
CA ILE A 85 21.59 0.91 -13.03
C ILE A 85 20.67 -0.06 -13.78
N VAL A 86 19.96 -0.91 -13.04
CA VAL A 86 19.03 -1.88 -13.59
C VAL A 86 17.63 -1.60 -13.06
N ALA A 87 16.73 -1.17 -13.94
CA ALA A 87 15.31 -1.01 -13.63
C ALA A 87 14.52 -2.28 -13.99
N LEU A 88 13.48 -2.61 -13.21
CA LEU A 88 12.61 -3.76 -13.47
C LEU A 88 11.17 -3.49 -13.04
N ASP A 89 10.21 -4.17 -13.67
CA ASP A 89 8.82 -4.27 -13.22
C ASP A 89 8.43 -5.75 -13.00
N ASP A 90 7.14 -6.06 -12.92
CA ASP A 90 6.67 -7.43 -12.71
C ASP A 90 7.05 -8.37 -13.85
N ARG A 91 6.77 -7.99 -15.10
CA ARG A 91 6.71 -8.97 -16.22
C ARG A 91 6.95 -8.40 -17.62
N THR A 92 7.36 -7.14 -17.76
CA THR A 92 7.54 -6.57 -19.11
C THR A 92 8.73 -7.24 -19.80
N PRO A 93 8.56 -7.78 -21.02
CA PRO A 93 9.61 -8.56 -21.68
C PRO A 93 10.78 -7.70 -22.18
N HIS A 94 10.53 -6.41 -22.47
CA HIS A 94 11.54 -5.50 -23.03
C HIS A 94 11.17 -4.03 -22.78
N TRP A 95 12.15 -3.15 -22.54
CA TRP A 95 11.88 -1.74 -22.23
C TRP A 95 11.10 -1.00 -23.34
N GLN A 96 11.30 -1.39 -24.60
CA GLN A 96 10.58 -0.81 -25.73
C GLN A 96 9.07 -1.11 -25.72
N LYS A 97 8.61 -2.06 -24.89
CA LYS A 97 7.19 -2.38 -24.70
C LYS A 97 6.58 -1.70 -23.47
N LEU A 98 7.33 -0.87 -22.76
CA LEU A 98 6.81 -0.11 -21.62
C LEU A 98 5.77 0.91 -22.10
N LYS A 99 4.70 1.06 -21.32
CA LYS A 99 3.73 2.14 -21.55
C LYS A 99 4.39 3.48 -21.21
N LYS A 100 4.05 4.53 -21.95
CA LYS A 100 4.67 5.86 -21.80
C LYS A 100 4.52 6.46 -20.41
N ASP A 101 3.41 6.15 -19.75
CA ASP A 101 2.99 6.58 -18.42
C ASP A 101 3.30 5.54 -17.33
N SER A 102 3.95 4.43 -17.67
CA SER A 102 4.33 3.44 -16.65
C SER A 102 5.42 3.96 -15.73
N VAL A 103 5.39 3.51 -14.47
CA VAL A 103 6.40 3.78 -13.45
C VAL A 103 7.80 3.51 -13.99
N SER A 104 8.03 2.34 -14.60
CA SER A 104 9.31 1.98 -15.20
C SER A 104 9.77 2.92 -16.30
N GLN A 105 8.85 3.43 -17.13
CA GLN A 105 9.21 4.38 -18.19
C GLN A 105 9.61 5.74 -17.62
N ILE A 106 8.89 6.23 -16.61
CA ILE A 106 9.20 7.47 -15.90
C ILE A 106 10.55 7.36 -15.20
N VAL A 107 10.82 6.24 -14.53
CA VAL A 107 12.09 5.93 -13.88
C VAL A 107 13.23 5.94 -14.90
N ILE A 108 13.07 5.23 -16.03
CA ILE A 108 14.06 5.23 -17.10
C ILE A 108 14.31 6.63 -17.65
N ASN A 109 13.25 7.41 -17.89
CA ASN A 109 13.37 8.77 -18.42
C ASN A 109 14.08 9.71 -17.43
N THR A 110 13.75 9.59 -16.14
CA THR A 110 14.38 10.35 -15.06
C THR A 110 15.87 10.03 -14.95
N LEU A 111 16.21 8.74 -14.89
CA LEU A 111 17.60 8.29 -14.81
C LEU A 111 18.39 8.68 -16.07
N ALA A 112 17.79 8.58 -17.25
CA ALA A 112 18.42 8.95 -18.51
C ALA A 112 18.65 10.46 -18.63
N HIS A 113 17.80 11.28 -18.02
CA HIS A 113 17.96 12.74 -18.00
C HIS A 113 19.03 13.21 -17.03
N LEU A 114 19.23 12.46 -15.94
CA LEU A 114 20.15 12.81 -14.85
C LEU A 114 21.57 12.28 -15.03
N ALA A 115 21.83 11.41 -16.02
CA ALA A 115 22.91 10.44 -15.86
C ALA A 115 24.32 11.04 -15.91
N SER A 116 24.87 11.08 -14.70
CA SER A 116 26.25 10.84 -14.31
C SER A 116 26.77 9.49 -14.83
N GLY A 117 27.19 9.40 -16.10
CA GLY A 117 28.08 8.33 -16.63
C GLY A 117 27.65 6.84 -16.54
N ALA A 118 26.59 6.52 -15.80
CA ALA A 118 26.18 5.15 -15.48
C ALA A 118 25.38 4.51 -16.63
N LYS A 119 25.60 3.21 -16.85
CA LYS A 119 24.87 2.46 -17.87
C LYS A 119 23.49 2.04 -17.35
N ILE A 120 22.43 2.56 -17.98
CA ILE A 120 21.05 2.22 -17.64
C ILE A 120 20.58 1.02 -18.45
N SER A 121 20.03 0.02 -17.75
CA SER A 121 19.47 -1.19 -18.36
C SER A 121 18.10 -1.54 -17.77
N PHE A 122 17.26 -2.20 -18.56
CA PHE A 122 15.98 -2.75 -18.09
C PHE A 122 16.00 -4.27 -18.09
N LEU A 123 15.48 -4.90 -17.02
CA LEU A 123 15.46 -6.34 -16.87
C LEU A 123 14.40 -7.00 -17.78
N LYS A 124 14.84 -7.86 -18.68
CA LYS A 124 13.95 -8.58 -19.60
C LYS A 124 13.08 -9.59 -18.85
N GLY A 125 11.77 -9.44 -19.00
CA GLY A 125 10.76 -10.32 -18.38
C GLY A 125 10.45 -9.96 -16.94
N GLY A 126 10.96 -8.83 -16.44
CA GLY A 126 10.67 -8.33 -15.10
C GLY A 126 11.13 -9.27 -13.97
N TYR A 127 10.54 -9.04 -12.80
CA TYR A 127 10.79 -9.77 -11.58
C TYR A 127 10.39 -11.24 -11.68
N GLU A 128 9.20 -11.55 -12.21
CA GLU A 128 8.67 -12.92 -12.27
C GLU A 128 9.62 -13.87 -13.02
N ASN A 129 10.16 -13.41 -14.16
CA ASN A 129 11.13 -14.18 -14.95
C ASN A 129 12.48 -14.34 -14.23
N PHE A 130 12.90 -13.35 -13.45
CA PHE A 130 14.15 -13.45 -12.68
C PHE A 130 13.99 -14.39 -11.47
N HIS A 131 12.89 -14.24 -10.73
CA HIS A 131 12.54 -15.03 -9.57
C HIS A 131 12.40 -16.53 -9.91
N SER A 132 11.69 -16.86 -10.99
CA SER A 132 11.56 -18.25 -11.46
C SER A 132 12.89 -18.92 -11.83
N GLN A 133 13.88 -18.16 -12.31
CA GLN A 133 15.20 -18.69 -12.67
C GLN A 133 16.20 -18.70 -11.51
N TYR A 134 16.12 -17.73 -10.60
CA TYR A 134 17.09 -17.50 -9.54
C TYR A 134 16.44 -17.11 -8.20
N PRO A 135 15.55 -17.95 -7.64
CA PRO A 135 14.84 -17.63 -6.40
C PRO A 135 15.80 -17.45 -5.22
N GLU A 136 17.00 -18.06 -5.25
CA GLU A 136 18.01 -17.93 -4.19
C GLU A 136 18.59 -16.50 -4.07
N LEU A 137 18.43 -15.69 -5.11
CA LEU A 137 18.86 -14.29 -5.17
C LEU A 137 17.73 -13.31 -4.86
N CYS A 138 16.54 -13.81 -4.56
CA CYS A 138 15.44 -13.03 -4.05
C CYS A 138 15.32 -13.17 -2.54
N THR A 139 14.84 -12.12 -1.90
CA THR A 139 14.35 -12.15 -0.52
C THR A 139 12.86 -12.46 -0.62
N GLU A 140 12.40 -13.53 0.01
CA GLU A 140 10.98 -13.89 0.10
C GLU A 140 10.51 -13.72 1.54
N MET A 141 9.34 -13.10 1.71
CA MET A 141 8.63 -13.15 2.98
C MET A 141 8.02 -14.55 3.12
N LYS A 142 8.52 -15.38 4.04
CA LYS A 142 7.96 -16.73 4.26
C LYS A 142 6.47 -16.63 4.63
N PRO A 143 5.56 -17.31 3.91
CA PRO A 143 4.20 -17.50 4.39
C PRO A 143 4.26 -18.27 5.72
N ILE A 144 3.58 -17.78 6.75
CA ILE A 144 3.36 -18.52 7.98
C ILE A 144 2.49 -19.75 7.63
N PRO A 145 2.93 -21.00 7.88
CA PRO A 145 2.12 -22.18 7.59
C PRO A 145 0.84 -22.15 8.42
N GLN A 146 -0.30 -22.29 7.75
CA GLN A 146 -1.58 -22.57 8.38
C GLN A 146 -1.53 -24.00 8.95
N SER A 147 -1.74 -24.14 10.26
CA SER A 147 -1.73 -25.42 10.97
C SER A 147 -3.02 -26.21 10.75
N GLY A 148 -2.90 -27.51 10.47
CA GLY A 148 -3.92 -28.56 10.58
C GLY A 148 -4.16 -29.26 9.25
N THR A 149 -3.63 -30.46 9.00
CA THR A 149 -4.02 -31.71 9.68
C THR A 149 -2.87 -32.74 9.74
N GLU A 150 -2.83 -33.49 10.84
CA GLU A 150 -1.93 -34.63 11.05
C GLU A 150 -2.34 -35.82 10.15
N LYS A 151 -1.37 -36.44 9.47
CA LYS A 151 -0.94 -37.85 9.69
C LYS A 151 0.09 -38.30 8.66
N ASP A 152 1.24 -38.69 9.21
CA ASP A 152 2.08 -39.85 8.89
C ASP A 152 3.57 -39.58 8.67
N LYS A 153 4.33 -40.41 9.42
CA LYS A 153 5.76 -40.38 9.68
C LYS A 153 6.54 -40.91 8.47
N ILE A 154 7.80 -40.45 8.29
CA ILE A 154 9.04 -41.26 8.41
C ILE A 154 10.28 -40.48 7.88
N VAL A 155 11.18 -40.19 8.83
CA VAL A 155 12.66 -40.28 8.79
C VAL A 155 13.45 -39.56 7.67
N SER A 156 14.15 -38.49 8.05
CA SER A 156 15.63 -38.51 8.17
C SER A 156 16.12 -37.17 8.73
N GLY A 157 16.89 -37.24 9.82
CA GLY A 157 17.24 -36.09 10.64
C GLY A 157 18.46 -35.33 10.13
N ILE A 158 18.39 -34.00 10.23
CA ILE A 158 19.50 -33.15 10.66
C ILE A 158 18.90 -32.12 11.62
N HIS A 159 19.47 -32.07 12.82
CA HIS A 159 19.14 -31.16 13.90
C HIS A 159 19.22 -29.70 13.42
N CYS A 160 18.17 -28.91 13.59
CA CYS A 160 18.32 -27.45 13.64
C CYS A 160 17.29 -26.88 14.62
N GLU A 161 17.82 -26.15 15.59
CA GLU A 161 17.20 -25.78 16.85
C GLU A 161 16.01 -24.84 16.71
N LYS A 162 15.12 -24.91 17.70
CA LYS A 162 14.00 -24.00 17.93
C LYS A 162 14.46 -22.53 17.84
N LEU A 163 14.08 -21.80 16.79
CA LEU A 163 14.19 -20.33 16.72
C LEU A 163 12.84 -19.66 16.41
N SER A 164 12.28 -19.18 17.52
CA SER A 164 11.20 -18.22 17.82
C SER A 164 10.73 -17.21 16.75
N ALA A 165 9.39 -17.16 16.55
CA ALA A 165 8.44 -16.04 16.63
C ALA A 165 8.79 -14.55 16.33
N HIS A 166 9.93 -14.16 15.74
CA HIS A 166 10.29 -12.73 15.60
C HIS A 166 10.80 -12.31 14.21
N HIS A 167 9.95 -12.37 13.17
CA HIS A 167 10.29 -11.72 11.89
C HIS A 167 9.81 -10.26 11.88
N LYS A 168 10.76 -9.33 11.89
CA LYS A 168 10.55 -7.87 11.84
C LYS A 168 10.40 -7.42 10.39
N PRO A 169 9.30 -6.76 9.99
CA PRO A 169 9.21 -6.12 8.67
C PRO A 169 10.21 -4.97 8.55
N ASP A 170 10.85 -4.82 7.38
CA ASP A 170 11.87 -3.77 7.14
C ASP A 170 11.35 -2.34 7.32
N TYR A 171 10.04 -2.14 7.31
CA TYR A 171 9.39 -0.86 7.54
C TYR A 171 9.01 -0.58 9.01
N ASP A 172 9.13 -1.57 9.89
CA ASP A 172 8.89 -1.43 11.33
C ASP A 172 10.22 -1.25 12.09
N GLN A 173 11.14 -0.49 11.49
CA GLN A 173 12.40 -0.10 12.13
C GLN A 173 12.11 0.96 13.21
N GLY A 174 11.90 0.51 14.45
CA GLY A 174 11.77 1.40 15.60
C GLY A 174 10.72 0.92 16.60
N LYS A 175 10.38 1.82 17.52
CA LYS A 175 9.25 1.69 18.45
C LYS A 175 7.96 2.20 17.77
N PRO A 176 6.76 1.87 18.30
CA PRO A 176 5.54 2.57 17.92
C PRO A 176 5.72 4.09 17.91
N VAL A 177 5.05 4.74 16.97
CA VAL A 177 5.19 6.19 16.76
C VAL A 177 4.19 6.92 17.65
N GLU A 178 4.67 7.92 18.40
CA GLU A 178 3.81 8.79 19.20
C GLU A 178 3.07 9.78 18.31
N ILE A 179 1.73 9.74 18.32
CA ILE A 179 0.87 10.69 17.61
C ILE A 179 0.45 11.81 18.57
N LEU A 180 -0.02 11.44 19.76
CA LEU A 180 -0.28 12.33 20.89
C LEU A 180 0.35 11.71 22.15
N PRO A 181 0.52 12.45 23.26
CA PRO A 181 1.16 11.94 24.48
C PRO A 181 0.57 10.62 25.02
N PHE A 182 -0.69 10.33 24.72
CA PHE A 182 -1.41 9.12 25.10
C PHE A 182 -1.78 8.20 23.92
N LEU A 183 -1.49 8.59 22.67
CA LEU A 183 -1.91 7.87 21.46
C LEU A 183 -0.70 7.50 20.62
N TYR A 184 -0.45 6.20 20.49
CA TYR A 184 0.61 5.63 19.67
C TYR A 184 0.03 4.88 18.48
N LEU A 185 0.76 4.89 17.37
CA LEU A 185 0.43 4.21 16.13
C LEU A 185 1.47 3.14 15.80
N GLY A 186 1.01 1.95 15.44
CA GLY A 186 1.89 0.85 15.07
C GLY A 186 1.25 -0.25 14.22
N SER A 187 2.00 -1.35 14.11
CA SER A 187 1.67 -2.58 13.38
C SER A 187 1.47 -3.74 14.35
N ALA A 188 1.08 -4.91 13.84
CA ALA A 188 0.96 -6.12 14.65
C ALA A 188 2.30 -6.54 15.25
N TYR A 189 3.40 -6.32 14.52
CA TYR A 189 4.75 -6.52 15.05
C TYR A 189 4.99 -5.64 16.28
N HIS A 190 4.70 -4.34 16.21
CA HIS A 190 4.85 -3.44 17.35
C HIS A 190 4.00 -3.86 18.56
N ALA A 191 2.76 -4.30 18.33
CA ALA A 191 1.88 -4.79 19.39
C ALA A 191 2.37 -6.10 20.04
N SER A 192 3.20 -6.89 19.34
CA SER A 192 3.79 -8.12 19.87
C SER A 192 5.03 -7.90 20.76
N ARG A 193 5.59 -6.68 20.77
CA ARG A 193 6.87 -6.35 21.42
C ARG A 193 6.66 -5.82 22.83
N GLN A 194 6.66 -6.71 23.83
CA GLN A 194 6.48 -6.32 25.22
C GLN A 194 7.52 -5.30 25.71
N ASP A 195 8.76 -5.41 25.24
CA ASP A 195 9.82 -4.44 25.52
C ASP A 195 9.44 -3.02 25.08
N TYR A 196 8.86 -2.88 23.88
CA TYR A 196 8.39 -1.58 23.40
C TYR A 196 7.17 -1.08 24.17
N LEU A 197 6.22 -1.95 24.48
CA LEU A 197 5.02 -1.60 25.23
C LEU A 197 5.36 -1.13 26.65
N SER A 198 6.27 -1.84 27.33
CA SER A 198 6.74 -1.48 28.67
C SER A 198 7.53 -0.18 28.67
N ASP A 199 8.48 -0.01 27.75
CA ASP A 199 9.29 1.21 27.66
C ASP A 199 8.45 2.46 27.39
N LEU A 200 7.40 2.34 26.57
CA LEU A 200 6.50 3.45 26.26
C LEU A 200 5.39 3.62 27.30
N GLN A 201 5.30 2.71 28.28
CA GLN A 201 4.24 2.66 29.30
C GLN A 201 2.84 2.55 28.67
N ILE A 202 2.69 1.73 27.63
CA ILE A 202 1.39 1.42 27.04
C ILE A 202 0.53 0.72 28.09
N THR A 203 -0.70 1.17 28.26
CA THR A 203 -1.68 0.57 29.18
C THR A 203 -2.86 -0.05 28.43
N ALA A 204 -3.03 0.26 27.14
CA ALA A 204 -4.12 -0.24 26.33
C ALA A 204 -3.71 -0.54 24.89
N LEU A 205 -4.41 -1.49 24.26
CA LEU A 205 -4.22 -1.88 22.86
C LEU A 205 -5.56 -1.82 22.12
N LEU A 206 -5.58 -1.13 20.98
CA LEU A 206 -6.70 -1.12 20.05
C LEU A 206 -6.27 -1.81 18.74
N ASN A 207 -6.74 -3.04 18.54
CA ASN A 207 -6.47 -3.83 17.35
C ASN A 207 -7.58 -3.62 16.30
N VAL A 208 -7.22 -3.09 15.13
CA VAL A 208 -8.13 -2.82 14.01
C VAL A 208 -7.89 -3.78 12.85
N SER A 209 -7.42 -5.01 13.12
CA SER A 209 -7.14 -6.02 12.10
C SER A 209 -8.13 -7.18 12.15
N ARG A 210 -8.21 -7.98 11.09
CA ARG A 210 -9.06 -9.19 11.06
C ARG A 210 -8.61 -10.28 12.02
N ARG A 211 -7.34 -10.28 12.40
CA ARG A 211 -6.79 -11.32 13.27
C ARG A 211 -6.82 -10.81 14.70
N ASP A 212 -7.58 -11.52 15.52
CA ASP A 212 -7.55 -11.28 16.94
C ASP A 212 -6.24 -11.84 17.52
N THR A 213 -5.47 -10.98 18.17
CA THR A 213 -4.21 -11.37 18.79
C THR A 213 -4.43 -11.60 20.27
N GLN A 214 -5.42 -12.44 20.62
CA GLN A 214 -5.83 -12.71 22.01
C GLN A 214 -4.69 -13.16 22.94
N GLN A 215 -3.55 -13.57 22.40
CA GLN A 215 -2.35 -13.90 23.17
C GLN A 215 -1.68 -12.68 23.84
N SER A 216 -2.01 -11.44 23.46
CA SER A 216 -1.51 -10.21 24.08
C SER A 216 -2.39 -9.67 25.22
N LYS A 217 -3.45 -10.39 25.61
CA LYS A 217 -4.46 -10.01 26.63
C LYS A 217 -3.95 -9.62 28.02
N GLY A 218 -2.67 -9.82 28.34
CA GLY A 218 -2.09 -9.76 29.69
C GLY A 218 -2.56 -8.60 30.59
N HIS A 219 -1.73 -7.57 30.75
CA HIS A 219 -1.99 -6.44 31.67
C HIS A 219 -2.63 -5.22 30.98
N PHE A 220 -2.95 -5.33 29.68
CA PHE A 220 -3.42 -4.19 28.89
C PHE A 220 -4.94 -4.18 28.79
N HIS A 221 -5.53 -2.99 28.86
CA HIS A 221 -6.92 -2.79 28.45
C HIS A 221 -7.02 -2.99 26.93
N TYR A 222 -7.65 -4.08 26.50
CA TYR A 222 -7.64 -4.52 25.09
C TYR A 222 -9.00 -4.33 24.44
N LYS A 223 -9.02 -3.77 23.22
CA LYS A 223 -10.20 -3.73 22.36
C LYS A 223 -9.84 -4.17 20.95
N TRP A 224 -10.75 -4.93 20.34
CA TRP A 224 -10.61 -5.45 18.99
C TRP A 224 -11.79 -5.03 18.14
N ILE A 225 -11.49 -4.39 17.00
CA ILE A 225 -12.45 -3.97 16.00
C ILE A 225 -12.06 -4.66 14.68
N PRO A 226 -12.73 -5.77 14.30
CA PRO A 226 -12.33 -6.58 13.15
C PRO A 226 -12.69 -5.92 11.82
N VAL A 227 -11.71 -5.23 11.21
CA VAL A 227 -11.89 -4.59 9.89
C VAL A 227 -10.90 -5.15 8.86
N GLU A 228 -11.41 -5.49 7.68
CA GLU A 228 -10.60 -5.84 6.50
C GLU A 228 -9.99 -4.59 5.87
N ASP A 229 -8.76 -4.69 5.37
CA ASP A 229 -8.13 -3.60 4.62
C ASP A 229 -8.61 -3.60 3.17
N SER A 230 -9.90 -3.34 2.98
CA SER A 230 -10.55 -3.30 1.68
C SER A 230 -11.33 -2.00 1.55
N HIS A 231 -11.36 -1.45 0.35
CA HIS A 231 -12.16 -0.28 0.03
C HIS A 231 -13.68 -0.52 0.14
N MET A 232 -14.10 -1.79 0.14
CA MET A 232 -15.48 -2.22 0.38
C MET A 232 -15.84 -2.35 1.87
N ALA A 233 -14.85 -2.31 2.77
CA ALA A 233 -15.10 -2.44 4.20
C ALA A 233 -15.59 -1.11 4.78
N ASP A 234 -16.60 -1.16 5.65
CA ASP A 234 -17.04 -0.03 6.44
C ASP A 234 -16.23 0.06 7.73
N ILE A 235 -15.31 1.03 7.79
CA ILE A 235 -14.53 1.34 9.00
C ILE A 235 -15.15 2.53 9.75
N SER A 236 -15.96 3.35 9.07
CA SER A 236 -16.55 4.58 9.61
C SER A 236 -17.55 4.34 10.72
N SER A 237 -18.36 3.28 10.63
CA SER A 237 -19.30 2.87 11.68
C SER A 237 -18.61 2.54 13.01
N HIS A 238 -17.31 2.27 12.99
CA HIS A 238 -16.50 1.99 14.18
C HIS A 238 -15.72 3.21 14.71
N PHE A 239 -15.80 4.37 14.06
CA PHE A 239 -15.04 5.55 14.51
C PHE A 239 -15.41 5.98 15.92
N GLN A 240 -16.70 6.13 16.20
CA GLN A 240 -17.16 6.57 17.53
C GLN A 240 -16.73 5.56 18.61
N GLU A 241 -16.89 4.27 18.34
CA GLU A 241 -16.48 3.18 19.22
C GLU A 241 -14.97 3.20 19.53
N ALA A 242 -14.14 3.47 18.53
CA ALA A 242 -12.69 3.57 18.66
C ALA A 242 -12.28 4.84 19.43
N ILE A 243 -12.94 5.97 19.13
CA ILE A 243 -12.66 7.26 19.77
C ILE A 243 -12.95 7.19 21.27
N GLU A 244 -14.10 6.65 21.66
CA GLU A 244 -14.48 6.49 23.07
C GLU A 244 -13.49 5.62 23.83
N PHE A 245 -12.98 4.56 23.19
CA PHE A 245 -11.94 3.72 23.80
C PHE A 245 -10.64 4.50 24.04
N ILE A 246 -10.19 5.27 23.05
CA ILE A 246 -8.99 6.11 23.16
C ILE A 246 -9.18 7.17 24.25
N ASP A 247 -10.34 7.82 24.30
CA ASP A 247 -10.67 8.84 25.31
C ASP A 247 -10.72 8.24 26.71
N CYS A 248 -11.30 7.05 26.88
CA CYS A 248 -11.33 6.36 28.16
C CYS A 248 -9.91 6.10 28.70
N VAL A 249 -9.00 5.65 27.84
CA VAL A 249 -7.59 5.42 28.21
C VAL A 249 -6.90 6.74 28.55
N SER A 250 -7.13 7.78 27.75
CA SER A 250 -6.57 9.12 27.97
C SER A 250 -7.01 9.72 29.31
N GLN A 251 -8.31 9.64 29.63
CA GLN A 251 -8.88 10.13 30.88
C GLN A 251 -8.37 9.37 32.12
N ALA A 252 -8.05 8.08 31.97
CA ALA A 252 -7.40 7.30 33.01
C ALA A 252 -5.89 7.60 33.17
N GLY A 253 -5.34 8.55 32.40
CA GLY A 253 -3.90 8.87 32.39
C GLY A 253 -3.03 7.79 31.74
N GLY A 254 -3.65 6.88 30.98
CA GLY A 254 -2.98 5.78 30.29
C GLY A 254 -2.47 6.16 28.90
N LYS A 255 -1.90 5.17 28.21
CA LYS A 255 -1.44 5.29 26.82
C LYS A 255 -1.94 4.12 25.99
N VAL A 256 -2.53 4.42 24.85
CA VAL A 256 -3.06 3.42 23.92
C VAL A 256 -2.17 3.29 22.69
N LEU A 257 -1.92 2.05 22.29
CA LEU A 257 -1.39 1.72 20.97
C LEU A 257 -2.53 1.28 20.04
N VAL A 258 -2.79 2.07 19.01
CA VAL A 258 -3.69 1.71 17.92
C VAL A 258 -2.87 1.03 16.82
N HIS A 259 -3.23 -0.20 16.48
CA HIS A 259 -2.50 -0.98 15.49
C HIS A 259 -3.42 -1.77 14.57
N CYS A 260 -2.90 -2.11 13.38
CA CYS A 260 -3.48 -3.08 12.48
C CYS A 260 -2.39 -4.06 12.05
N GLU A 261 -2.52 -4.75 10.91
CA GLU A 261 -1.48 -5.68 10.44
C GLU A 261 -0.15 -4.95 10.15
N ALA A 262 -0.16 -4.01 9.20
CA ALA A 262 1.05 -3.31 8.73
C ALA A 262 1.24 -1.90 9.32
N GLY A 263 0.21 -1.34 9.98
CA GLY A 263 0.24 0.04 10.46
C GLY A 263 0.27 1.09 9.32
N ILE A 264 -0.38 0.79 8.19
CA ILE A 264 -0.35 1.62 6.96
C ILE A 264 -1.72 2.24 6.64
N SER A 265 -2.80 1.45 6.73
CA SER A 265 -4.13 1.89 6.29
C SER A 265 -5.13 1.99 7.46
N ARG A 266 -5.61 0.86 8.00
CA ARG A 266 -6.66 0.82 9.07
C ARG A 266 -6.32 1.61 10.34
N SER A 267 -5.19 1.35 11.00
CA SER A 267 -4.86 2.04 12.25
C SER A 267 -4.60 3.54 12.04
N PRO A 268 -3.90 4.00 10.98
CA PRO A 268 -3.84 5.42 10.66
C PRO A 268 -5.20 6.05 10.41
N THR A 269 -6.13 5.37 9.73
CA THR A 269 -7.51 5.84 9.53
C THR A 269 -8.20 6.14 10.86
N ILE A 270 -8.12 5.23 11.84
CA ILE A 270 -8.67 5.45 13.18
C ILE A 270 -7.99 6.64 13.88
N CYS A 271 -6.67 6.78 13.77
CA CYS A 271 -5.95 7.93 14.33
C CYS A 271 -6.39 9.25 13.68
N MET A 272 -6.62 9.29 12.37
CA MET A 272 -7.13 10.49 11.67
C MET A 272 -8.52 10.86 12.17
N ALA A 273 -9.44 9.88 12.25
CA ALA A 273 -10.78 10.09 12.79
C ALA A 273 -10.74 10.66 14.21
N TYR A 274 -9.86 10.12 15.07
CA TYR A 274 -9.66 10.63 16.43
C TYR A 274 -9.18 12.08 16.45
N ILE A 275 -8.17 12.42 15.66
CA ILE A 275 -7.61 13.78 15.58
C ILE A 275 -8.68 14.77 15.08
N MET A 276 -9.39 14.45 13.99
CA MET A 276 -10.45 15.32 13.47
C MET A 276 -11.53 15.58 14.52
N LYS A 277 -12.00 14.53 15.21
CA LYS A 277 -13.04 14.66 16.23
C LYS A 277 -12.62 15.52 17.42
N THR A 278 -11.42 15.29 17.95
CA THR A 278 -10.95 15.84 19.23
C THR A 278 -10.19 17.16 19.10
N LYS A 279 -9.42 17.33 18.02
CA LYS A 279 -8.63 18.55 17.74
C LYS A 279 -9.31 19.49 16.76
N LYS A 280 -10.46 19.11 16.19
CA LYS A 280 -11.21 19.89 15.19
C LYS A 280 -10.36 20.26 13.97
N LEU A 281 -9.45 19.36 13.61
CA LEU A 281 -8.64 19.49 12.42
C LEU A 281 -9.39 18.94 11.20
N GLN A 282 -9.09 19.51 10.05
CA GLN A 282 -9.50 18.95 8.77
C GLN A 282 -8.77 17.63 8.50
N LEU A 283 -9.33 16.81 7.62
CA LEU A 283 -8.76 15.53 7.22
C LEU A 283 -7.34 15.70 6.67
N GLU A 284 -7.12 16.74 5.86
CA GLU A 284 -5.81 17.07 5.30
C GLU A 284 -4.77 17.31 6.42
N GLU A 285 -5.12 18.15 7.39
CA GLU A 285 -4.25 18.47 8.52
C GLU A 285 -3.97 17.23 9.39
N ALA A 286 -5.01 16.41 9.64
CA ALA A 286 -4.87 15.17 10.40
C ALA A 286 -3.98 14.14 9.66
N PHE A 287 -4.12 14.06 8.33
CA PHE A 287 -3.29 13.20 7.50
C PHE A 287 -1.82 13.61 7.56
N ASP A 288 -1.52 14.88 7.30
CA ASP A 288 -0.15 15.41 7.31
C ASP A 288 0.50 15.29 8.69
N PHE A 289 -0.27 15.54 9.75
CA PHE A 289 0.19 15.41 11.13
C PHE A 289 0.70 13.99 11.44
N ILE A 290 -0.01 12.96 10.98
CA ILE A 290 0.41 11.56 11.17
C ILE A 290 1.52 11.20 10.16
N LYS A 291 1.45 11.69 8.91
CA LYS A 291 2.42 11.40 7.85
C LYS A 291 3.83 11.83 8.21
N GLN A 292 3.97 13.00 8.85
CA GLN A 292 5.25 13.51 9.33
C GLN A 292 5.91 12.60 10.38
N ARG A 293 5.11 11.82 11.12
CA ARG A 293 5.59 10.93 12.18
C ARG A 293 5.76 9.49 11.71
N ARG A 294 4.89 9.04 10.79
CA ARG A 294 4.98 7.73 10.12
C ARG A 294 4.79 7.93 8.61
N THR A 295 5.90 8.04 7.90
CA THR A 295 5.93 8.36 6.46
C THR A 295 5.26 7.32 5.55
N LEU A 296 5.00 6.11 6.06
CA LEU A 296 4.41 5.01 5.28
C LEU A 296 2.89 4.94 5.33
N ILE A 297 2.22 5.82 6.11
CA ILE A 297 0.75 5.79 6.14
C ILE A 297 0.17 6.02 4.73
N SER A 298 -0.85 5.24 4.42
CA SER A 298 -1.59 5.26 3.17
C SER A 298 -2.91 4.51 3.38
N PRO A 299 -3.94 5.13 3.97
CA PRO A 299 -5.31 4.60 3.96
C PRO A 299 -5.72 4.20 2.54
N ASN A 300 -6.46 3.10 2.42
CA ASN A 300 -7.07 2.77 1.13
C ASN A 300 -8.11 3.84 0.74
N PHE A 301 -8.43 3.94 -0.55
CA PHE A 301 -9.30 5.01 -1.07
C PHE A 301 -10.73 4.96 -0.50
N GLY A 302 -11.27 3.77 -0.20
CA GLY A 302 -12.58 3.63 0.42
C GLY A 302 -12.60 4.22 1.83
N PHE A 303 -11.55 3.97 2.62
CA PHE A 303 -11.38 4.59 3.93
C PHE A 303 -11.17 6.09 3.85
N MET A 304 -10.51 6.57 2.80
CA MET A 304 -10.35 8.00 2.59
C MET A 304 -11.67 8.70 2.29
N GLY A 305 -12.52 8.09 1.46
CA GLY A 305 -13.89 8.56 1.22
C GLY A 305 -14.73 8.58 2.50
N GLN A 306 -14.62 7.54 3.33
CA GLN A 306 -15.28 7.47 4.63
C GLN A 306 -14.78 8.54 5.61
N LEU A 307 -13.47 8.85 5.61
CA LEU A 307 -12.91 9.94 6.43
C LEU A 307 -13.40 11.32 5.97
N LEU A 308 -13.57 11.55 4.67
CA LEU A 308 -14.13 12.79 4.12
C LEU A 308 -15.59 12.99 4.54
N GLN A 309 -16.38 11.92 4.53
CA GLN A 309 -17.74 11.96 5.03
C GLN A 309 -17.75 12.29 6.54
N PHE A 310 -16.90 11.62 7.31
CA PHE A 310 -16.79 11.86 8.75
C PHE A 310 -16.33 13.27 9.11
N GLU A 311 -15.39 13.85 8.35
CA GLU A 311 -14.96 15.25 8.48
C GLU A 311 -16.17 16.21 8.44
N SER A 312 -17.04 16.01 7.46
CA SER A 312 -18.26 16.82 7.31
C SER A 312 -19.17 16.69 8.53
N GLU A 313 -19.32 15.50 9.10
CA GLU A 313 -20.13 15.25 10.28
C GLU A 313 -19.57 15.90 11.55
N VAL A 314 -18.24 15.85 11.76
CA VAL A 314 -17.60 16.34 12.99
C VAL A 314 -17.29 17.83 12.99
N LEU A 315 -17.22 18.46 11.81
CA LEU A 315 -17.00 19.90 11.65
C LEU A 315 -18.31 20.68 11.44
N SER A 316 -19.37 20.04 10.93
CA SER A 316 -20.69 20.70 10.75
C SER A 316 -21.51 20.81 12.05
N SER A 317 -21.10 20.15 13.13
CA SER A 317 -21.82 20.17 14.42
C SER A 317 -21.65 21.49 15.21
N MET A 318 -21.59 22.63 14.52
CA MET A 318 -21.62 23.97 15.11
C MET A 318 -23.05 24.52 15.13
N PRO A 319 -23.53 25.11 16.24
CA PRO A 319 -24.67 26.02 16.19
C PRO A 319 -24.29 27.24 15.34
N GLN A 320 -24.98 27.45 14.22
CA GLN A 320 -24.81 28.66 13.41
C GLN A 320 -25.18 29.88 14.26
N THR A 321 -24.19 30.69 14.63
CA THR A 321 -24.46 32.04 15.12
C THR A 321 -24.71 32.90 13.88
N THR A 322 -25.91 33.45 13.77
CA THR A 322 -26.39 34.27 12.66
C THR A 322 -25.42 35.43 12.38
N ALA A 323 -24.72 35.39 11.24
CA ALA A 323 -23.94 36.51 10.75
C ALA A 323 -24.84 37.51 10.02
N VAL A 324 -24.90 38.74 10.54
CA VAL A 324 -25.48 39.91 9.87
C VAL A 324 -24.53 40.34 8.75
N PRO A 325 -25.00 40.66 7.52
CA PRO A 325 -24.13 41.06 6.44
C PRO A 325 -23.68 42.52 6.63
N CYS A 326 -22.38 42.76 6.77
CA CYS A 326 -21.81 44.10 6.73
C CYS A 326 -20.74 44.17 5.62
N SER A 327 -20.85 45.24 4.85
CA SER A 327 -20.24 45.52 3.56
C SER A 327 -18.72 45.56 3.57
N GLN A 328 -18.15 45.22 2.42
CA GLN A 328 -16.72 45.35 2.10
C GLN A 328 -16.24 46.79 2.28
N GLU A 329 -15.12 46.97 2.99
CA GLU A 329 -14.14 48.00 2.68
C GLU A 329 -12.78 47.67 3.31
N THR A 330 -11.76 48.27 2.71
CA THR A 330 -10.39 47.80 2.50
C THR A 330 -9.44 47.84 3.71
N ALA A 331 -8.38 47.02 3.60
CA ALA A 331 -7.32 46.76 4.56
C ALA A 331 -6.54 47.99 5.08
N THR A 332 -5.94 47.88 6.27
CA THR A 332 -4.50 48.15 6.55
C THR A 332 -4.11 47.99 8.04
N VAL A 333 -2.82 47.67 8.27
CA VAL A 333 -1.99 47.78 9.52
C VAL A 333 -2.25 46.72 10.63
N PHE A 334 -1.30 46.00 11.25
CA PHE A 334 0.08 46.29 11.67
C PHE A 334 0.98 45.02 11.69
N THR A 335 2.16 45.11 11.07
CA THR A 335 3.37 44.35 11.43
C THR A 335 4.18 45.17 12.43
N ASN A 336 4.47 44.61 13.60
CA ASN A 336 5.40 45.21 14.55
C ASN A 336 6.85 44.89 14.17
N GLU A 337 7.65 45.95 14.16
CA GLU A 337 9.08 45.99 13.92
C GLU A 337 9.89 45.24 15.00
N ILE A 338 10.96 44.57 14.57
CA ILE A 338 12.20 44.46 15.36
C ILE A 338 13.34 44.92 14.44
N THR A 339 13.95 46.05 14.80
CA THR A 339 15.06 46.71 14.13
C THR A 339 16.39 46.12 14.61
N LEU A 340 17.28 45.71 13.69
CA LEU A 340 18.73 45.71 13.96
C LEU A 340 19.56 45.94 12.67
N SER A 341 20.04 47.18 12.55
CA SER A 341 21.24 47.73 11.89
C SER A 341 21.90 47.05 10.67
N LYS A 342 21.78 47.75 9.53
CA LYS A 342 22.82 48.36 8.65
C LYS A 342 24.00 47.53 8.09
N ASN A 343 24.00 47.46 6.74
CA ASN A 343 25.08 47.72 5.76
C ASN A 343 25.52 46.52 4.88
N TYR A 344 24.86 46.30 3.75
CA TYR A 344 25.48 46.02 2.43
C TYR A 344 24.44 46.02 1.29
N GLU A 345 24.72 46.70 0.19
CA GLU A 345 24.03 46.69 -1.12
C GLU A 345 25.14 46.69 -2.19
N PRO A 346 24.95 46.34 -3.48
CA PRO A 346 23.78 45.77 -4.17
C PRO A 346 24.14 44.59 -5.14
N SER A 347 23.15 43.82 -5.61
CA SER A 347 23.05 43.52 -7.05
C SER A 347 21.68 42.91 -7.40
N VAL A 348 20.94 43.65 -8.21
CA VAL A 348 19.62 43.36 -8.75
C VAL A 348 19.71 42.31 -9.86
N PHE A 349 18.96 41.22 -9.71
CA PHE A 349 18.33 40.53 -10.84
C PHE A 349 16.87 40.30 -10.49
N ASN A 350 16.02 41.26 -10.87
CA ASN A 350 14.57 41.07 -10.92
C ASN A 350 14.25 40.23 -12.16
N PHE A 351 13.76 39.01 -11.96
CA PHE A 351 12.94 38.30 -12.94
C PHE A 351 11.48 38.32 -12.48
N PRO A 352 10.50 38.35 -13.40
CA PRO A 352 9.09 38.52 -13.04
C PRO A 352 8.56 37.24 -12.38
N THR A 353 8.40 37.23 -11.05
CA THR A 353 7.57 36.26 -10.34
C THR A 353 6.11 36.61 -10.54
N SER A 354 5.58 36.28 -11.71
CA SER A 354 4.15 36.30 -11.96
C SER A 354 3.69 35.04 -12.68
N PHE A 355 4.15 33.84 -12.25
CA PHE A 355 3.56 32.55 -12.65
C PHE A 355 3.92 31.38 -11.70
N LEU A 356 4.06 31.62 -10.39
CA LEU A 356 4.16 30.54 -9.41
C LEU A 356 3.40 30.93 -8.13
N ALA A 357 2.07 30.97 -8.21
CA ALA A 357 1.30 30.54 -7.06
C ALA A 357 1.37 29.00 -7.06
N PRO A 358 1.86 28.34 -5.99
CA PRO A 358 1.74 26.90 -5.89
C PRO A 358 0.25 26.58 -5.94
N ILE A 359 -0.19 25.78 -6.92
CA ILE A 359 -1.52 25.18 -6.85
C ILE A 359 -1.52 24.35 -5.56
N PRO A 360 -2.37 24.66 -4.57
CA PRO A 360 -2.38 23.93 -3.31
C PRO A 360 -2.61 22.45 -3.59
N ILE A 361 -1.78 21.59 -3.00
CA ILE A 361 -1.87 20.12 -3.14
C ILE A 361 -3.31 19.64 -2.85
N HIS A 362 -4.01 20.35 -1.96
CA HIS A 362 -5.43 20.29 -1.63
C HIS A 362 -6.40 20.24 -2.84
N TYR A 363 -6.23 21.09 -3.86
CA TYR A 363 -7.17 21.14 -5.00
C TYR A 363 -7.03 19.90 -5.89
N LEU A 364 -5.78 19.47 -6.07
CA LEU A 364 -5.43 18.33 -6.93
C LEU A 364 -5.79 17.00 -6.28
N TRP A 365 -5.78 16.92 -4.94
CA TRP A 365 -6.24 15.75 -4.20
C TRP A 365 -7.77 15.62 -4.20
N ARG A 366 -8.49 16.75 -4.07
CA ARG A 366 -9.96 16.78 -4.17
C ARG A 366 -10.44 16.40 -5.58
N GLU A 367 -9.77 16.91 -6.62
CA GLU A 367 -10.03 16.50 -8.01
C GLU A 367 -9.69 15.03 -8.23
N GLU A 368 -8.59 14.52 -7.69
CA GLU A 368 -8.24 13.09 -7.82
C GLU A 368 -9.25 12.17 -7.15
N ASN A 369 -9.76 12.53 -5.96
CA ASN A 369 -10.81 11.75 -5.31
C ASN A 369 -12.12 11.80 -6.07
N ALA A 370 -12.47 12.97 -6.64
CA ALA A 370 -13.65 13.08 -7.50
C ALA A 370 -13.51 12.22 -8.77
N GLU A 371 -12.35 12.24 -9.44
CA GLU A 371 -12.07 11.39 -10.59
C GLU A 371 -12.06 9.89 -10.23
N GLN A 372 -11.53 9.52 -9.06
CA GLN A 372 -11.54 8.13 -8.58
C GLN A 372 -12.96 7.64 -8.23
N GLN A 373 -13.82 8.51 -7.69
CA GLN A 373 -15.24 8.20 -7.48
C GLN A 373 -15.97 8.00 -8.81
N VAL A 374 -15.69 8.82 -9.82
CA VAL A 374 -16.26 8.67 -11.16
C VAL A 374 -15.79 7.36 -11.79
N LEU A 375 -14.49 7.04 -11.71
CA LEU A 375 -13.95 5.78 -12.22
C LEU A 375 -14.53 4.55 -11.50
N ALA A 376 -14.76 4.63 -10.19
CA ALA A 376 -15.40 3.55 -9.43
C ALA A 376 -16.86 3.35 -9.84
N ALA A 377 -17.62 4.44 -10.03
CA ALA A 377 -18.99 4.38 -10.54
C ALA A 377 -19.05 3.82 -11.97
N GLU A 378 -18.10 4.19 -12.83
CA GLU A 378 -17.98 3.60 -14.18
C GLU A 378 -17.61 2.12 -14.14
N GLN A 379 -16.78 1.69 -13.18
CA GLN A 379 -16.47 0.27 -12.98
C GLN A 379 -17.70 -0.52 -12.51
N GLU A 380 -18.50 0.03 -11.61
CA GLU A 380 -19.75 -0.57 -11.14
C GLU A 380 -20.81 -0.66 -12.26
N ASP A 381 -20.94 0.39 -13.08
CA ASP A 381 -21.82 0.37 -14.26
C ASP A 381 -21.32 -0.66 -15.30
N LEU A 382 -20.00 -0.74 -15.50
CA LEU A 382 -19.40 -1.75 -16.38
C LEU A 382 -19.64 -3.17 -15.85
N GLU A 383 -19.50 -3.40 -14.55
CA GLU A 383 -19.80 -4.71 -13.93
C GLU A 383 -21.28 -5.05 -14.06
N THR A 384 -22.18 -4.09 -13.83
CA THR A 384 -23.63 -4.25 -13.97
C THR A 384 -24.01 -4.59 -15.42
N LYS A 385 -23.45 -3.85 -16.39
CA LYS A 385 -23.63 -4.12 -17.83
C LYS A 385 -23.04 -5.46 -18.24
N GLN A 386 -21.88 -5.83 -17.73
CA GLN A 386 -21.32 -7.16 -17.94
C GLN A 386 -22.22 -8.25 -17.36
N GLN A 387 -22.84 -8.03 -16.21
CA GLN A 387 -23.74 -8.97 -15.57
C GLN A 387 -25.07 -9.10 -16.33
N LEU A 388 -25.61 -8.00 -16.87
CA LEU A 388 -26.76 -7.99 -17.78
C LEU A 388 -26.46 -8.67 -19.12
N LEU A 389 -25.29 -8.42 -19.72
CA LEU A 389 -24.85 -9.09 -20.95
C LEU A 389 -24.68 -10.60 -20.73
N ARG A 390 -24.21 -11.01 -19.55
CA ARG A 390 -24.08 -12.42 -19.14
C ARG A 390 -25.43 -13.09 -18.91
N ALA A 391 -26.39 -12.39 -18.30
CA ALA A 391 -27.77 -12.86 -18.16
C ALA A 391 -28.46 -13.03 -19.51
N ALA A 392 -28.26 -12.09 -20.44
CA ALA A 392 -28.79 -12.14 -21.80
C ALA A 392 -28.14 -13.24 -22.68
N THR A 393 -26.90 -13.63 -22.38
CA THR A 393 -26.16 -14.70 -23.08
C THR A 393 -26.27 -16.07 -22.41
N GLY A 394 -27.14 -16.22 -21.39
CA GLY A 394 -27.42 -17.50 -20.73
C GLY A 394 -26.28 -18.03 -19.85
N LYS A 395 -25.27 -17.23 -19.51
CA LYS A 395 -24.12 -17.63 -18.70
C LYS A 395 -24.29 -17.14 -17.26
N THR A 396 -25.03 -17.89 -16.45
CA THR A 396 -25.12 -17.67 -15.00
C THR A 396 -23.88 -18.23 -14.30
N ILE A 397 -23.07 -17.36 -13.69
CA ILE A 397 -21.98 -17.78 -12.79
C ILE A 397 -22.54 -17.83 -11.36
N LEU A 398 -22.51 -19.02 -10.78
CA LEU A 398 -22.86 -19.28 -9.39
C LEU A 398 -21.72 -18.78 -8.49
N LYS A 399 -21.95 -17.72 -7.71
CA LYS A 399 -20.94 -17.21 -6.75
C LYS A 399 -21.04 -17.99 -5.43
N GLY A 400 -19.93 -18.56 -5.00
CA GLY A 400 -19.77 -19.20 -3.68
C GLY A 400 -19.99 -20.71 -3.64
N ILE A 401 -19.33 -21.37 -2.68
CA ILE A 401 -19.46 -22.81 -2.39
C ILE A 401 -20.93 -23.20 -2.21
N ASP A 402 -21.73 -22.36 -1.55
CA ASP A 402 -23.16 -22.61 -1.29
C ASP A 402 -24.00 -22.69 -2.58
N SER A 403 -23.58 -21.99 -3.64
CA SER A 403 -24.28 -22.00 -4.92
C SER A 403 -23.99 -23.28 -5.72
N ILE A 404 -22.79 -23.86 -5.56
CA ILE A 404 -22.45 -25.18 -6.12
C ILE A 404 -23.17 -26.29 -5.34
N THR A 405 -23.21 -26.20 -4.01
CA THR A 405 -23.93 -27.15 -3.16
C THR A 405 -25.42 -27.18 -3.46
N ASN A 406 -26.05 -26.01 -3.65
CA ASN A 406 -27.47 -25.92 -4.03
C ASN A 406 -27.77 -26.52 -5.41
N VAL A 407 -26.86 -26.37 -6.38
CA VAL A 407 -27.02 -26.99 -7.70
C VAL A 407 -26.81 -28.51 -7.65
N LEU A 408 -25.86 -28.98 -6.86
CA LEU A 408 -25.65 -30.41 -6.62
C LEU A 408 -26.82 -31.04 -5.86
N GLU A 409 -27.40 -30.37 -4.87
CA GLU A 409 -28.62 -30.81 -4.19
C GLU A 409 -29.83 -30.85 -5.12
N HIS A 410 -29.96 -29.85 -6.00
CA HIS A 410 -31.05 -29.81 -6.98
C HIS A 410 -30.91 -30.93 -8.02
N PHE A 411 -29.69 -31.28 -8.43
CA PHE A 411 -29.39 -32.43 -9.29
C PHE A 411 -29.65 -33.77 -8.58
N CYS A 412 -29.25 -33.90 -7.31
CA CYS A 412 -29.50 -35.10 -6.49
C CYS A 412 -30.98 -35.36 -6.24
N ARG A 413 -31.82 -34.30 -6.17
CA ARG A 413 -33.28 -34.44 -6.06
C ARG A 413 -33.95 -34.90 -7.35
N ARG A 414 -33.34 -34.67 -8.51
CA ARG A 414 -33.93 -34.99 -9.83
C ARG A 414 -33.47 -36.32 -10.44
N ILE A 415 -32.29 -36.82 -10.06
CA ILE A 415 -31.76 -38.08 -10.59
C ILE A 415 -31.82 -39.16 -9.50
N LYS A 416 -32.46 -40.30 -9.81
CA LYS A 416 -32.59 -41.44 -8.90
C LYS A 416 -31.21 -41.86 -8.34
N GLN A 417 -31.13 -42.02 -7.01
CA GLN A 417 -29.91 -42.25 -6.21
C GLN A 417 -28.92 -43.30 -6.76
N HIS A 418 -29.36 -44.24 -7.58
CA HIS A 418 -28.52 -45.33 -8.06
C HIS A 418 -27.48 -44.95 -9.14
N MET A 419 -27.63 -43.79 -9.81
CA MET A 419 -26.67 -43.30 -10.80
C MET A 419 -25.55 -42.42 -10.21
N VAL A 420 -25.73 -41.91 -9.00
CA VAL A 420 -24.75 -41.04 -8.32
C VAL A 420 -23.52 -41.84 -7.88
N ASN A 421 -23.73 -43.10 -7.46
CA ASN A 421 -22.65 -43.98 -6.99
C ASN A 421 -21.71 -44.46 -8.11
N SER A 422 -22.13 -44.43 -9.38
CA SER A 422 -21.24 -44.75 -10.51
C SER A 422 -20.42 -43.53 -10.96
N TYR A 423 -20.95 -42.31 -10.80
CA TYR A 423 -20.28 -41.08 -11.21
C TYR A 423 -19.20 -40.64 -10.20
N GLN A 424 -19.40 -40.92 -8.91
CA GLN A 424 -18.43 -40.61 -7.85
C GLN A 424 -17.11 -41.39 -7.95
N ARG A 425 -17.06 -42.49 -8.71
CA ARG A 425 -15.84 -43.31 -8.86
C ARG A 425 -14.89 -42.87 -9.97
N THR A 426 -15.34 -42.06 -10.92
CA THR A 426 -14.53 -41.70 -12.10
C THR A 426 -14.01 -40.26 -12.06
N VAL A 427 -14.56 -39.41 -11.19
CA VAL A 427 -14.08 -38.02 -11.04
C VAL A 427 -13.45 -37.84 -9.67
N MET A 428 -12.23 -38.34 -9.52
CA MET A 428 -11.24 -37.94 -8.50
C MET A 428 -10.08 -38.91 -8.60
N ASN A 429 -9.00 -38.55 -9.30
CA ASN A 429 -7.63 -38.86 -8.84
C ASN A 429 -6.49 -38.28 -9.69
N ASP A 430 -6.70 -37.81 -10.93
CA ASP A 430 -5.54 -37.49 -11.80
C ASP A 430 -5.50 -36.06 -12.40
N PHE A 431 -5.82 -35.01 -11.63
CA PHE A 431 -5.53 -33.64 -12.09
C PHE A 431 -4.77 -32.82 -11.05
N GLU A 432 -3.47 -32.63 -11.28
CA GLU A 432 -2.72 -31.47 -10.81
C GLU A 432 -2.98 -30.30 -11.78
N CYS A 433 -3.67 -29.24 -11.34
CA CYS A 433 -3.91 -28.04 -12.15
C CYS A 433 -3.91 -26.76 -11.28
N GLU A 434 -3.31 -25.69 -11.81
CA GLU A 434 -3.21 -24.36 -11.19
C GLU A 434 -4.56 -23.60 -11.10
N PRO A 435 -4.71 -22.63 -10.17
CA PRO A 435 -6.02 -22.11 -9.80
C PRO A 435 -6.38 -20.77 -10.47
N VAL A 436 -6.57 -20.69 -11.79
CA VAL A 436 -7.35 -19.60 -12.44
C VAL A 436 -7.98 -20.07 -13.80
N VAL A 437 -9.24 -20.54 -13.78
CA VAL A 437 -10.38 -20.24 -14.71
C VAL A 437 -10.20 -20.42 -16.24
N TYR A 438 -11.06 -21.08 -17.07
CA TYR A 438 -12.35 -21.81 -17.01
C TYR A 438 -12.57 -22.55 -18.37
N THR A 439 -13.64 -23.38 -18.41
CA THR A 439 -14.50 -23.83 -19.54
C THR A 439 -14.30 -25.28 -19.99
N CYS A 440 -15.29 -26.14 -19.73
CA CYS A 440 -15.44 -27.42 -20.44
C CYS A 440 -16.57 -27.24 -21.47
N VAL A 441 -16.24 -27.40 -22.75
CA VAL A 441 -17.20 -27.46 -23.87
C VAL A 441 -17.31 -28.92 -24.30
N ASP A 442 -18.51 -29.46 -24.07
CA ASP A 442 -19.36 -30.28 -24.96
C ASP A 442 -18.76 -31.47 -25.73
N VAL A 443 -19.39 -32.66 -25.60
CA VAL A 443 -19.70 -33.53 -26.76
C VAL A 443 -21.04 -34.26 -26.52
N THR A 444 -21.90 -34.09 -27.53
CA THR A 444 -23.21 -34.68 -27.79
C THR A 444 -23.21 -36.20 -27.95
N THR A 445 -24.38 -36.83 -27.77
CA THR A 445 -25.01 -37.67 -28.82
C THR A 445 -26.50 -37.79 -28.55
N GLY A 446 -27.30 -37.49 -29.57
CA GLY A 446 -28.75 -37.63 -29.51
C GLY A 446 -29.25 -39.06 -29.60
N THR A 447 -30.53 -39.19 -29.26
CA THR A 447 -31.58 -39.88 -30.03
C THR A 447 -32.89 -39.19 -29.73
#